data_AF-A0A976LRJ1-F1
#
_entry.id   AF-A0A976LRJ1-F1
#
_cell.length_a   1.000
_cell.length_b   1.000
_cell.length_c   1.000
_cell.angle_alpha   90.00
_cell.angle_beta   90.00
_cell.angle_gamma   90.00
#
_symmetry.space_group_name_H-M   'P 1'
#
loop_
_entity.id
_entity.type
_entity.pdbx_description
1 polymer ?
#
loop_
_entity_poly.entity_id
_entity_poly.type
_entity_poly.pdbx_seq_one_letter_code
_entity_poly.pdbx_strand_id
1 'polypeptide(L)'
;MKNLNRRDFLRLAAGGSVAAGLSLTGCEGGFAGGGTAAKKPPNIIFLLTDDQRADTMGCTGNPIIKTPNMDAMAKDGVRFTNAFVT
;
A
#
# COMPACT_ATOMS: atom_id res chain seq x y z
N MET A 1 7.02 45.28 2.60
CA MET A 1 6.04 44.72 1.64
C MET A 1 6.26 43.21 1.63
N LYS A 2 5.37 42.43 2.26
CA LYS A 2 5.59 40.99 2.45
C LYS A 2 5.29 40.25 1.15
N ASN A 3 6.29 39.56 0.58
CA ASN A 3 6.15 38.70 -0.59
C ASN A 3 5.20 37.54 -0.24
N LEU A 4 3.96 37.62 -0.70
CA LEU A 4 2.99 36.53 -0.60
C LEU A 4 3.35 35.49 -1.65
N ASN A 5 3.70 34.28 -1.20
CA ASN A 5 3.96 33.17 -2.10
C ASN A 5 2.65 32.40 -2.33
N ARG A 6 2.48 31.85 -3.54
CA ARG A 6 1.31 31.12 -4.05
C ARG A 6 0.66 30.11 -3.09
N ARG A 7 1.42 29.59 -2.12
CA ARG A 7 0.98 28.65 -1.09
C ARG A 7 0.14 29.30 0.01
N ASP A 8 0.38 30.57 0.32
CA ASP A 8 -0.38 31.32 1.32
C ASP A 8 -1.75 31.74 0.76
N PHE A 9 -1.81 32.04 -0.54
CA PHE A 9 -3.07 32.30 -1.26
C PHE A 9 -3.97 31.06 -1.32
N LEU A 10 -3.40 29.88 -1.61
CA LEU A 10 -4.15 28.61 -1.62
C LEU A 10 -4.64 28.20 -0.23
N ARG A 11 -3.89 28.52 0.84
CA ARG A 11 -4.31 28.27 2.23
C ARG A 11 -5.42 29.22 2.68
N LEU A 12 -5.41 30.46 2.22
CA LEU A 12 -6.48 31.43 2.47
C LEU A 12 -7.77 31.07 1.72
N ALA A 13 -7.67 30.50 0.52
CA ALA A 13 -8.81 30.03 -0.26
C ALA A 13 -9.43 28.72 0.26
N ALA A 14 -8.64 27.86 0.93
CA ALA A 14 -9.12 26.58 1.46
C ALA A 14 -9.63 26.65 2.92
N GLY A 15 -9.56 27.81 3.57
CA GLY A 15 -9.86 27.99 5.00
C GLY A 15 -11.16 28.72 5.30
N GLY A 16 -12.23 28.53 4.52
CA GLY A 16 -13.49 29.26 4.69
C GLY A 16 -14.74 28.38 4.63
N SER A 17 -15.45 28.31 5.76
CA SER A 17 -16.86 27.91 5.99
C SER A 17 -17.20 26.40 6.04
N VAL A 18 -18.01 25.87 6.95
CA VAL A 18 -18.69 26.33 8.18
C VAL A 18 -19.02 25.05 8.95
N ALA A 19 -18.82 25.06 10.27
CA ALA A 19 -19.30 24.04 11.17
C ALA A 19 -20.83 24.09 11.29
N ALA A 20 -21.52 22.95 11.14
CA ALA A 20 -22.72 22.58 11.91
C ALA A 20 -23.30 21.24 11.41
N GLY A 21 -23.33 20.23 12.27
CA GLY A 21 -24.31 19.14 12.15
C GLY A 21 -23.80 17.71 12.34
N LEU A 22 -24.00 17.22 13.57
CA LEU A 22 -24.26 15.83 13.94
C LEU A 22 -23.07 14.88 14.21
N SER A 23 -22.86 14.66 15.51
CA SER A 23 -21.98 13.66 16.09
C SER A 23 -22.63 12.28 16.17
N LEU A 24 -21.77 11.25 15.99
CA LEU A 24 -21.79 9.87 16.56
C LEU A 24 -22.85 8.92 15.98
N THR A 25 -22.50 7.90 15.18
CA THR A 25 -21.84 6.68 15.68
C THR A 25 -21.33 5.80 14.52
N GLY A 26 -20.04 5.43 14.55
CA GLY A 26 -19.55 4.15 14.00
C GLY A 26 -18.87 4.14 12.62
N CYS A 27 -17.70 4.77 12.47
CA CYS A 27 -16.73 4.35 11.44
C CYS A 27 -15.31 4.56 11.96
N GLU A 28 -14.84 3.65 12.82
CA GLU A 28 -13.43 3.55 13.17
C GLU A 28 -12.71 2.76 12.08
N GLY A 29 -12.36 3.46 11.01
CA GLY A 29 -11.52 2.96 9.93
C GLY A 29 -10.51 4.04 9.57
N GLY A 30 -9.65 4.39 10.53
CA GLY A 30 -8.60 5.37 10.34
C GLY A 30 -7.61 4.94 9.26
N PHE A 31 -7.73 5.52 8.08
CA PHE A 31 -6.57 5.76 7.20
C PHE A 31 -6.37 7.28 7.11
N ALA A 32 -5.81 7.83 8.18
CA ALA A 32 -5.16 9.14 8.13
C ALA A 32 -3.83 8.96 7.37
N GLY A 33 -3.92 8.96 6.04
CA GLY A 33 -2.77 9.01 5.15
C GLY A 33 -2.09 10.37 5.25
N GLY A 34 -1.01 10.41 6.02
CA GLY A 34 -0.22 11.58 6.35
C GLY A 34 0.31 12.36 5.14
N GLY A 35 0.68 13.61 5.43
CA GLY A 35 1.10 14.64 4.51
C GLY A 35 2.09 14.19 3.42
N THR A 36 1.94 14.81 2.26
CA THR A 36 2.74 14.60 1.07
C THR A 36 4.17 15.12 1.26
N ALA A 37 5.01 14.35 1.95
CA ALA A 37 6.40 14.27 1.56
C ALA A 37 6.41 13.75 0.11
N ALA A 38 7.20 14.35 -0.79
CA ALA A 38 7.37 13.83 -2.14
C ALA A 38 7.88 12.39 -2.01
N LYS A 39 6.96 11.42 -2.15
CA LYS A 39 7.26 10.01 -1.90
C LYS A 39 8.22 9.60 -3.00
N LYS A 40 9.48 9.39 -2.62
CA LYS A 40 10.47 8.81 -3.54
C LYS A 40 9.84 7.55 -4.15
N PRO A 41 10.00 7.33 -5.46
CA PRO A 41 9.48 6.12 -6.08
C PRO A 41 9.99 4.89 -5.32
N PRO A 42 9.16 3.85 -5.14
CA PRO A 42 9.60 2.63 -4.48
C PRO A 42 10.68 1.94 -5.31
N ASN A 43 11.58 1.22 -4.65
CA ASN A 43 12.48 0.30 -5.33
C ASN A 43 11.71 -0.98 -5.67
N ILE A 44 11.88 -1.49 -6.90
CA ILE A 44 11.23 -2.72 -7.37
C ILE A 44 12.30 -3.77 -7.60
N ILE A 45 12.16 -4.93 -6.96
CA ILE A 45 13.00 -6.10 -7.21
C ILE A 45 12.12 -7.16 -7.86
N PHE A 46 12.49 -7.60 -9.06
CA PHE A 46 11.82 -8.68 -9.77
C PHE A 46 12.65 -9.96 -9.65
N LEU A 47 12.09 -10.97 -8.98
CA LEU A 47 12.69 -12.28 -8.85
C LEU A 47 11.88 -13.27 -9.69
N LEU A 48 12.58 -14.00 -10.56
CA LEU A 48 12.02 -15.05 -11.39
C LEU A 48 12.86 -16.31 -11.22
N THR A 49 12.20 -17.41 -10.95
CA THR A 49 12.79 -18.75 -10.89
C THR A 49 12.48 -19.49 -12.19
N ASP A 50 13.45 -20.26 -12.66
CA ASP A 50 13.27 -21.10 -13.85
C ASP A 50 12.64 -22.44 -13.43
N ASP A 51 11.75 -22.98 -14.28
CA ASP A 51 11.03 -24.25 -14.08
C ASP A 51 10.31 -24.43 -12.73
N GLN A 52 9.95 -23.35 -12.03
CA GLN A 52 9.18 -23.46 -10.79
C GLN A 52 7.69 -23.66 -11.05
N ARG A 53 7.16 -24.81 -10.61
CA ARG A 53 5.73 -25.10 -10.71
C ARG A 53 4.93 -24.37 -9.63
N ALA A 54 3.65 -24.11 -9.92
CA ALA A 54 2.73 -23.43 -9.01
C ALA A 54 2.54 -24.13 -7.65
N ASP A 55 2.80 -25.42 -7.53
CA ASP A 55 2.64 -26.20 -6.29
C ASP A 55 3.97 -26.60 -5.62
N THR A 56 5.10 -26.10 -6.12
CA THR A 56 6.43 -26.38 -5.57
C THR A 56 6.89 -25.30 -4.59
N MET A 57 6.05 -24.97 -3.61
CA MET A 57 6.36 -24.07 -2.50
C MET A 57 5.74 -24.60 -1.20
N GLY A 58 6.33 -24.28 -0.05
CA GLY A 58 5.75 -24.64 1.24
C GLY A 58 4.35 -24.03 1.43
N CYS A 59 4.18 -22.76 1.06
CA CYS A 59 2.90 -22.05 1.18
C CYS A 59 1.78 -22.60 0.28
N THR A 60 2.07 -23.47 -0.70
CA THR A 60 1.05 -24.13 -1.54
C THR A 60 0.49 -25.39 -0.90
N GLY A 61 0.94 -25.74 0.30
CA GLY A 61 0.56 -26.96 1.00
C GLY A 61 1.42 -28.17 0.63
N ASN A 62 2.57 -27.96 -0.02
CA ASN A 62 3.48 -29.05 -0.35
C ASN A 62 4.13 -29.62 0.93
N PRO A 63 4.00 -30.93 1.22
CA PRO A 63 4.49 -31.51 2.48
C PRO A 63 6.01 -31.75 2.51
N ILE A 64 6.69 -31.69 1.36
CA ILE A 64 8.10 -32.05 1.22
C ILE A 64 8.97 -30.79 1.03
N ILE A 65 8.52 -29.86 0.19
CA ILE A 65 9.29 -28.70 -0.22
C ILE A 65 9.28 -27.62 0.88
N LYS A 66 10.46 -27.15 1.25
CA LYS A 66 10.66 -26.13 2.28
C LYS A 66 11.16 -24.83 1.66
N THR A 67 10.33 -23.79 1.68
CA THR A 67 10.66 -22.46 1.11
C THR A 67 10.40 -21.34 2.12
N PRO A 68 11.06 -21.34 3.30
CA PRO A 68 10.67 -20.48 4.43
C PRO A 68 10.66 -18.98 4.09
N ASN A 69 11.59 -18.51 3.24
CA ASN A 69 11.65 -17.12 2.83
C ASN A 69 10.51 -16.74 1.87
N MET A 70 10.15 -17.63 0.94
CA MET A 70 9.01 -17.42 0.03
C MET A 70 7.69 -17.50 0.80
N ASP A 71 7.61 -18.39 1.78
CA ASP A 71 6.43 -18.56 2.62
C ASP A 71 6.20 -17.33 3.51
N ALA A 72 7.27 -16.73 4.04
CA ALA A 72 7.21 -15.44 4.74
C ALA A 72 6.75 -14.31 3.81
N MET A 73 7.32 -14.21 2.59
CA MET A 73 6.87 -13.23 1.59
C MET A 73 5.40 -13.41 1.19
N ALA A 74 4.92 -14.66 1.08
CA ALA A 74 3.52 -14.96 0.77
C ALA A 74 2.58 -14.62 1.93
N LYS A 75 3.06 -14.70 3.18
CA LYS A 75 2.31 -14.33 4.39
C LYS A 75 2.20 -12.82 4.56
N ASP A 76 3.29 -12.09 4.31
CA ASP A 76 3.36 -10.63 4.50
C ASP A 76 2.86 -9.85 3.27
N GLY A 77 2.75 -10.52 2.13
CA GLY A 77 2.35 -9.94 0.85
C GLY A 77 1.04 -10.49 0.29
N VAL A 78 0.92 -10.43 -1.03
CA VAL A 78 -0.22 -10.96 -1.78
C VAL A 78 0.25 -12.10 -2.67
N ARG A 79 -0.40 -13.26 -2.57
CA ARG A 79 -0.12 -14.42 -3.41
C ARG A 79 -1.23 -14.66 -4.41
N PHE A 80 -0.89 -14.68 -5.70
CA PHE A 80 -1.79 -15.07 -6.77
C PHE A 80 -1.80 -16.60 -6.91
N THR A 81 -2.89 -17.26 -6.54
CA THR A 81 -3.01 -18.74 -6.65
C THR A 81 -3.34 -19.21 -8.06
N ASN A 82 -3.81 -18.31 -8.94
CA ASN A 82 -4.21 -18.58 -10.32
C ASN A 82 -3.43 -17.69 -11.30
N ALA A 83 -2.10 -17.78 -11.27
CA ALA A 83 -1.22 -17.11 -12.22
C ALA A 83 -0.88 -18.07 -13.37
N PHE A 84 -1.18 -17.68 -14.61
CA PHE A 84 -0.96 -18.49 -15.80
C PHE A 84 0.10 -17.86 -16.71
N VAL A 85 0.86 -18.72 -17.41
CA VAL A 85 1.73 -18.32 -18.51
C VAL A 85 0.98 -18.53 -19.84
N THR A 86 1.28 -17.71 -20.84
CA THR A 86 0.61 -17.74 -22.15
C THR A 86 1.33 -18.66 -23.12
#